data_AF-A0A139NK35-F1
#
_entry.id   AF-A0A139NK35-F1
#
_cell.length_a   1.000
_cell.length_b   1.000
_cell.length_c   1.000
_cell.angle_alpha   90.00
_cell.angle_beta   90.00
_cell.angle_gamma   90.00
#
_symmetry.space_group_name_H-M   'P 1'
#
loop_
_entity.id
_entity.type
_entity.pdbx_description
1 polymer ?
#
loop_
_entity_poly.entity_id
_entity_poly.type
_entity_poly.pdbx_seq_one_letter_code
_entity_poly.pdbx_strand_id
1 'polypeptide(L)'
;MLVRVKIDQAQTLRDLEVETYRDTFGPYIVEKDLEDYFSTVLSSEQIEKDLLDPESETYFVLNEEQEICGFLKINLGQAQAEPVEMDKSFEIQRIYVKKEFHGAGFGKEMFSFALDQAKSYSF
;
A
#
# COMPACT_ATOMS: atom_id res chain seq x y z
N MET A 1 2.16 -5.28 -14.08
CA MET A 1 2.59 -6.48 -13.30
C MET A 1 2.81 -6.10 -11.85
N LEU A 2 2.46 -6.96 -10.88
CA LEU A 2 2.74 -6.71 -9.47
C LEU A 2 4.04 -7.38 -9.01
N VAL A 3 4.84 -6.66 -8.22
CA VAL A 3 6.08 -7.16 -7.61
C VAL A 3 6.09 -6.86 -6.11
N ARG A 4 6.45 -7.85 -5.29
CA ARG A 4 6.54 -7.68 -3.83
C ARG A 4 7.67 -6.72 -3.48
N VAL A 5 7.38 -5.76 -2.62
CA VAL A 5 8.35 -4.78 -2.12
C VAL A 5 9.28 -5.46 -1.12
N LYS A 6 10.58 -5.16 -1.23
CA LYS A 6 11.62 -5.64 -0.32
C LYS A 6 12.09 -4.52 0.60
N ILE A 7 12.75 -4.90 1.70
CA ILE A 7 13.23 -3.96 2.72
C ILE A 7 14.24 -2.93 2.18
N ASP A 8 15.05 -3.31 1.19
CA ASP A 8 16.00 -2.40 0.52
C ASP A 8 15.30 -1.35 -0.37
N GLN A 9 13.99 -1.50 -0.60
CA GLN A 9 13.14 -0.56 -1.32
C GLN A 9 12.23 0.27 -0.39
N ALA A 10 12.42 0.18 0.93
CA ALA A 10 11.57 0.87 1.92
C ALA A 10 11.48 2.38 1.67
N GLN A 11 12.60 3.04 1.33
CA GLN A 11 12.59 4.46 1.00
C GLN A 11 11.76 4.76 -0.26
N THR A 12 11.90 3.94 -1.31
CA THR A 12 11.12 4.08 -2.54
C THR A 12 9.63 3.92 -2.28
N LEU A 13 9.25 2.95 -1.44
CA LEU A 13 7.86 2.79 -1.03
C LEU A 13 7.36 4.02 -0.27
N ARG A 14 8.11 4.48 0.72
CA ARG A 14 7.73 5.65 1.53
C ARG A 14 7.49 6.88 0.65
N ASP A 15 8.40 7.16 -0.28
CA ASP A 15 8.28 8.32 -1.17
C ASP A 15 7.00 8.25 -2.01
N LEU A 16 6.67 7.05 -2.52
CA LEU A 16 5.44 6.80 -3.26
C LEU A 16 4.17 6.92 -2.39
N GLU A 17 4.18 6.40 -1.16
CA GLU A 17 3.05 6.55 -0.23
C GLU A 17 2.80 8.02 0.10
N VAL A 18 3.86 8.79 0.35
CA VAL A 18 3.77 10.24 0.63
C VAL A 18 3.24 11.01 -0.59
N GLU A 19 3.78 10.73 -1.78
CA GLU A 19 3.34 11.36 -3.04
C GLU A 19 1.84 11.13 -3.26
N THR A 20 1.42 9.87 -3.26
CA THR A 20 0.03 9.50 -3.56
C THR A 20 -0.95 9.95 -2.48
N TYR A 21 -0.54 9.93 -1.20
CA TYR A 21 -1.36 10.45 -0.11
C TYR A 21 -1.54 11.97 -0.24
N ARG A 22 -0.46 12.71 -0.53
CA ARG A 22 -0.51 14.16 -0.74
C ARG A 22 -1.36 14.51 -1.96
N ASP A 23 -1.24 13.78 -3.07
CA ASP A 23 -2.08 14.00 -4.25
C ASP A 23 -3.56 13.80 -3.96
N THR A 24 -3.89 12.83 -3.09
CA THR A 24 -5.27 12.50 -2.73
C THR A 24 -5.87 13.49 -1.73
N PHE A 25 -5.11 13.81 -0.67
CA PHE A 25 -5.63 14.53 0.50
C PHE A 25 -5.11 15.97 0.65
N GLY A 26 -4.01 16.32 -0.02
CA GLY A 26 -3.38 17.64 0.04
C GLY A 26 -4.32 18.82 -0.23
N PRO A 27 -5.25 18.73 -1.19
CA PRO A 27 -6.25 19.79 -1.41
C PRO A 27 -7.26 19.97 -0.25
N TYR A 28 -7.36 19.01 0.67
CA TYR A 28 -8.40 18.94 1.69
C TYR A 28 -7.88 19.02 3.14
N ILE A 29 -6.57 18.81 3.35
CA ILE A 29 -5.93 18.76 4.67
C ILE A 29 -4.87 19.85 4.75
N VAL A 30 -4.75 20.50 5.91
CA VAL A 30 -3.73 21.54 6.13
C VAL A 30 -2.33 20.93 6.17
N GLU A 31 -1.32 21.67 5.71
CA GLU A 31 0.04 21.17 5.55
C GLU A 31 0.62 20.55 6.83
N LYS A 32 0.34 21.16 7.99
CA LYS A 32 0.79 20.64 9.29
C LYS A 32 0.28 19.22 9.57
N ASP A 33 -1.00 18.95 9.30
CA ASP A 33 -1.59 17.65 9.58
C ASP A 33 -1.07 16.57 8.61
N LEU A 34 -0.69 16.97 7.38
CA LEU A 34 0.01 16.09 6.44
C LEU A 34 1.42 15.76 6.94
N GLU A 35 2.18 16.76 7.39
CA GLU A 35 3.52 16.54 7.95
C GLU A 35 3.48 15.66 9.21
N ASP A 36 2.49 15.88 10.08
CA ASP A 36 2.26 15.03 11.26
C ASP A 36 1.95 13.58 10.83
N TYR A 37 1.13 13.37 9.78
CA TYR A 37 0.87 12.04 9.23
C TYR A 37 2.13 11.39 8.63
N PHE A 38 2.93 12.15 7.86
CA PHE A 38 4.14 11.64 7.21
C PHE A 38 5.28 11.34 8.17
N SER A 39 5.33 12.04 9.31
CA SER A 39 6.31 11.82 10.37
C SER A 39 5.92 10.73 11.35
N THR A 40 4.66 10.28 11.32
CA THR A 40 4.15 9.22 12.21
C THR A 40 3.76 7.97 11.42
N VAL A 41 2.62 8.00 10.73
CA VAL A 41 2.03 6.85 10.03
C VAL A 41 2.86 6.41 8.83
N LEU A 42 3.47 7.36 8.11
CA LEU A 42 4.40 7.08 7.01
C LEU A 42 5.86 7.37 7.38
N SER A 43 6.22 7.26 8.65
CA SER A 43 7.63 7.37 9.06
C SER A 43 8.47 6.22 8.47
N SER A 44 9.76 6.44 8.23
CA SER A 44 10.64 5.38 7.73
C SER A 44 10.64 4.16 8.65
N GLU A 45 10.62 4.38 9.98
CA GLU A 45 10.53 3.31 10.97
C GLU A 45 9.24 2.49 10.83
N GLN A 46 8.10 3.15 10.62
CA GLN A 46 6.82 2.45 10.44
C GLN A 46 6.77 1.68 9.12
N ILE A 47 7.30 2.24 8.02
CA ILE A 47 7.37 1.55 6.72
C ILE A 47 8.26 0.31 6.81
N GLU A 48 9.43 0.42 7.44
CA GLU A 48 10.32 -0.73 7.64
C GLU A 48 9.66 -1.80 8.53
N LYS A 49 8.99 -1.39 9.61
CA LYS A 49 8.23 -2.29 10.48
C LYS A 49 7.15 -3.04 9.70
N ASP A 50 6.36 -2.32 8.88
CA ASP A 50 5.31 -2.92 8.06
C ASP A 50 5.88 -3.92 7.04
N LEU A 51 7.02 -3.60 6.41
CA LEU A 51 7.67 -4.49 5.43
C LEU A 51 8.29 -5.75 6.06
N LEU A 52 8.61 -5.71 7.35
CA LEU A 52 9.17 -6.83 8.10
C LEU A 52 8.10 -7.68 8.79
N ASP A 53 6.86 -7.21 8.85
CA ASP A 53 5.75 -7.94 9.46
C ASP A 53 5.36 -9.14 8.56
N PRO A 54 5.39 -10.37 9.07
CA PRO A 54 5.02 -11.55 8.28
C PRO A 54 3.54 -11.59 7.88
N GLU A 55 2.68 -10.83 8.55
CA GLU A 55 1.24 -10.72 8.28
C GLU A 55 0.89 -9.46 7.47
N SER A 56 1.88 -8.69 7.01
CA SER A 56 1.70 -7.57 6.09
C SER A 56 2.49 -7.77 4.80
N GLU A 57 1.88 -7.43 3.67
CA GLU A 57 2.58 -7.47 2.38
C GLU A 57 2.30 -6.21 1.58
N THR A 58 3.34 -5.68 0.95
CA THR A 58 3.23 -4.54 0.04
C THR A 58 3.75 -4.91 -1.34
N TYR A 59 3.07 -4.45 -2.38
CA TYR A 59 3.37 -4.71 -3.77
C TYR A 59 3.42 -3.40 -4.57
N PHE A 60 4.42 -3.24 -5.44
CA PHE A 60 4.37 -2.24 -6.50
C PHE A 60 3.64 -2.80 -7.72
N VAL A 61 2.91 -1.94 -8.44
CA VAL A 61 2.46 -2.24 -9.80
C VAL A 61 3.34 -1.51 -10.80
N LEU A 62 3.88 -2.27 -11.75
CA LEU A 62 4.78 -1.77 -12.80
C LEU A 62 4.09 -1.78 -14.17
N ASN A 63 4.36 -0.77 -14.99
CA ASN A 63 4.02 -0.78 -16.42
C ASN A 63 5.01 -1.63 -17.24
N GLU A 64 4.82 -1.65 -18.57
CA GLU A 64 5.67 -2.42 -19.50
C GLU A 64 7.13 -1.95 -19.52
N GLU A 65 7.38 -0.69 -19.18
CA GLU A 65 8.71 -0.07 -19.11
C GLU A 65 9.38 -0.23 -17.74
N GLN A 66 8.79 -1.03 -16.83
CA GLN A 66 9.25 -1.25 -15.45
C GLN A 66 9.14 -0.01 -14.54
N GLU A 67 8.33 0.97 -14.91
CA GLU A 67 8.06 2.14 -14.06
C GLU A 67 7.02 1.81 -13.00
N ILE A 68 7.23 2.29 -11.77
CA ILE A 68 6.27 2.13 -10.66
C ILE A 68 5.08 3.06 -10.87
N CYS A 69 3.91 2.47 -11.09
CA CYS A 69 2.66 3.20 -11.33
C CYS A 69 1.79 3.34 -10.08
N GLY A 70 2.09 2.61 -9.01
CA GLY A 70 1.30 2.58 -7.79
C GLY A 70 1.71 1.46 -6.84
N PHE A 71 0.95 1.29 -5.77
CA PHE A 71 1.17 0.23 -4.79
C PHE A 71 -0.12 -0.28 -4.16
N LEU A 72 0.00 -1.47 -3.59
CA LEU A 72 -1.02 -2.19 -2.85
C LEU A 72 -0.41 -2.66 -1.53
N LYS A 73 -1.06 -2.36 -0.41
CA LYS A 73 -0.75 -2.92 0.91
C LYS A 73 -1.90 -3.78 1.40
N ILE A 74 -1.59 -5.01 1.80
CA ILE A 74 -2.53 -5.98 2.35
C ILE A 74 -2.08 -6.40 3.75
N ASN A 75 -3.04 -6.70 4.62
CA ASN A 75 -2.77 -7.22 5.95
C ASN A 75 -3.64 -8.46 6.24
N LEU A 76 -3.12 -9.30 7.12
CA LEU A 76 -3.74 -10.49 7.66
C LEU A 76 -3.64 -10.46 9.19
N GLY A 77 -4.38 -11.35 9.85
CA GLY A 77 -4.16 -11.64 11.27
C GLY A 77 -4.16 -10.39 12.14
N GLN A 78 -3.08 -10.22 12.91
CA GLN A 78 -2.89 -9.10 13.86
C GLN A 78 -2.34 -7.83 13.20
N ALA A 79 -1.87 -7.90 11.95
CA ALA A 79 -1.44 -6.71 11.21
C ALA A 79 -2.61 -5.88 10.67
N GLN A 80 -3.85 -6.37 10.79
CA GLN A 80 -5.04 -5.66 10.34
C GLN A 80 -5.29 -4.39 11.17
N ALA A 81 -5.73 -3.32 10.51
CA ALA A 81 -5.92 -2.01 11.16
C ALA A 81 -7.00 -2.02 12.25
N GLU A 82 -8.05 -2.81 12.04
CA GLU A 82 -9.16 -2.97 12.97
C GLU A 82 -9.19 -4.40 13.52
N PRO A 83 -9.50 -4.60 14.81
CA PRO A 83 -9.70 -5.93 15.35
C PRO A 83 -10.86 -6.61 14.62
N VAL A 84 -10.56 -7.65 13.86
CA VAL A 84 -11.59 -8.42 13.17
C VAL A 84 -11.94 -9.62 14.05
N GLU A 85 -13.19 -9.71 14.49
CA GLU A 85 -13.68 -10.87 15.27
C GLU A 85 -13.73 -12.17 14.45
N MET A 86 -13.55 -12.07 13.12
CA MET A 86 -13.50 -13.22 12.23
C MET A 86 -12.07 -13.75 12.18
N ASP A 87 -11.88 -15.00 12.63
CA ASP A 87 -10.62 -15.75 12.61
C ASP A 87 -9.95 -15.83 11.21
N LYS A 88 -10.69 -15.46 10.15
CA LYS A 88 -10.34 -15.67 8.75
C LYS A 88 -10.71 -14.42 7.94
N SER A 89 -9.81 -13.45 7.92
CA SER A 89 -10.01 -12.15 7.29
C SER A 89 -8.77 -11.70 6.51
N PHE A 90 -9.01 -10.89 5.49
CA PHE A 90 -8.01 -10.32 4.59
C PHE A 90 -8.33 -8.84 4.39
N GLU A 91 -7.39 -7.97 4.72
CA GLU A 91 -7.55 -6.52 4.59
C GLU A 91 -6.79 -6.03 3.36
N ILE A 92 -7.47 -5.31 2.48
CA ILE A 92 -6.81 -4.38 1.54
C ILE A 92 -6.72 -3.04 2.25
N GLN A 93 -5.57 -2.76 2.89
CA GLN A 93 -5.42 -1.56 3.70
C GLN A 93 -5.17 -0.31 2.84
N ARG A 94 -4.34 -0.41 1.80
CA ARG A 94 -4.04 0.70 0.89
C ARG A 94 -3.98 0.23 -0.56
N ILE A 95 -4.56 1.02 -1.46
CA ILE A 95 -4.44 0.82 -2.90
C ILE A 95 -4.39 2.19 -3.58
N TYR A 96 -3.24 2.54 -4.13
CA TYR A 96 -3.00 3.85 -4.73
C TYR A 96 -2.31 3.72 -6.08
N VAL A 97 -2.72 4.57 -7.02
CA VAL A 97 -2.10 4.72 -8.35
C VAL A 97 -1.64 6.17 -8.45
N LYS A 98 -0.42 6.42 -8.96
CA LYS A 98 0.05 7.78 -9.22
C LYS A 98 -0.90 8.47 -10.19
N LYS A 99 -1.10 9.77 -10.01
CA LYS A 99 -2.12 10.54 -10.71
C LYS A 99 -2.00 10.46 -12.25
N GLU A 100 -0.79 10.47 -12.78
CA GLU A 100 -0.53 10.35 -14.22
C GLU A 100 -0.95 9.00 -14.84
N PHE A 101 -1.10 7.94 -14.04
CA PHE A 101 -1.51 6.61 -14.49
C PHE A 101 -2.99 6.29 -14.20
N HIS A 102 -3.78 7.28 -13.77
CA HIS A 102 -5.22 7.11 -13.58
C HIS A 102 -5.90 6.77 -14.91
N GLY A 103 -6.90 5.89 -14.86
CA GLY A 103 -7.61 5.42 -16.04
C GLY A 103 -6.87 4.36 -16.88
N ALA A 104 -5.61 4.05 -16.58
CA ALA A 104 -4.81 3.05 -17.30
C ALA A 104 -5.09 1.59 -16.86
N GLY A 105 -5.94 1.37 -15.85
CA GLY A 105 -6.35 0.04 -15.40
C GLY A 105 -5.55 -0.56 -14.24
N PHE A 106 -4.46 0.06 -13.79
CA PHE A 106 -3.61 -0.46 -12.71
C PHE A 106 -4.34 -0.67 -11.38
N GLY A 107 -5.29 0.21 -11.02
CA GLY A 107 -6.11 0.02 -9.82
C GLY A 107 -6.95 -1.26 -9.89
N LYS A 108 -7.50 -1.57 -11.07
CA LYS A 108 -8.24 -2.82 -11.29
C LYS A 108 -7.31 -4.03 -11.24
N GLU A 109 -6.12 -3.94 -11.84
CA GLU A 109 -5.11 -5.00 -11.80
C GLU A 109 -4.72 -5.35 -10.35
N MET A 110 -4.38 -4.33 -9.54
CA MET A 110 -4.04 -4.53 -8.13
C MET A 110 -5.20 -5.09 -7.31
N PHE A 111 -6.42 -4.59 -7.53
CA PHE A 111 -7.59 -5.09 -6.82
C PHE A 111 -7.89 -6.55 -7.17
N SER A 112 -7.83 -6.92 -8.46
CA SER A 112 -8.00 -8.31 -8.88
C SER A 112 -6.90 -9.21 -8.32
N PHE A 113 -5.65 -8.75 -8.30
CA PHE A 113 -4.55 -9.46 -7.66
C PHE A 113 -4.81 -9.70 -6.17
N ALA A 114 -5.25 -8.68 -5.43
CA ALA A 114 -5.59 -8.81 -4.02
C ALA A 114 -6.71 -9.84 -3.76
N LEU A 115 -7.74 -9.88 -4.62
CA LEU A 115 -8.80 -10.87 -4.54
C LEU A 115 -8.30 -12.30 -4.79
N ASP A 116 -7.37 -12.48 -5.73
CA ASP A 116 -6.80 -13.80 -6.00
C ASP A 116 -5.84 -14.24 -4.88
N GLN A 117 -5.09 -13.31 -4.27
CA GLN A 117 -4.35 -13.56 -3.03
C GLN A 117 -5.30 -14.02 -1.92
N ALA A 118 -6.38 -13.28 -1.66
CA ALA A 118 -7.35 -13.60 -0.63
C ALA A 118 -7.97 -15.01 -0.81
N LYS A 119 -8.22 -15.46 -2.06
CA LYS A 119 -8.69 -16.83 -2.34
C LYS A 119 -7.62 -17.90 -2.12
N SER A 120 -6.34 -17.55 -2.30
CA SER A 120 -5.22 -18.47 -2.10
C SER A 120 -4.98 -18.73 -0.61
N TYR A 121 -5.27 -17.75 0.24
CA TYR A 121 -5.41 -17.98 1.67
C TYR A 121 -6.60 -18.90 1.89
N SER A 122 -6.30 -20.16 2.20
CA SER A 122 -7.31 -21.18 2.51
C SER A 122 -7.88 -20.93 3.89
N PHE A 123 -8.70 -19.89 3.98
CA PHE A 123 -9.62 -19.68 5.08
C PHE A 123 -10.64 -20.82 5.11
#